data_AF-A0A162NUP9-F1
#
_entry.id   AF-A0A162NUP9-F1
#
_cell.length_a   1.000
_cell.length_b   1.000
_cell.length_c   1.000
_cell.angle_alpha   90.00
_cell.angle_beta   90.00
_cell.angle_gamma   90.00
#
_symmetry.space_group_name_H-M   'P 1'
#
loop_
_entity.id
_entity.type
_entity.pdbx_description
1 polymer ?
#
loop_
_entity_poly.entity_id
_entity_poly.type
_entity_poly.pdbx_seq_one_letter_code
_entity_poly.pdbx_strand_id
1 'polypeptide(L)'
;MKKMLLLVFPVLLVLASCTRTYIDPRPPIDESVWLAKERGVVVYSGFDCDFFVVETRFGYSVLRGWGGFTPVRGAVLYGDFSRFGGGSFYNRSEAYIQQANVIDYWLSYWDALDLADFECSY
;
A
#
# COMPACT_ATOMS: atom_id res chain seq x y z
N MET A 1 52.92 -15.77 -10.93
CA MET A 1 51.77 -15.41 -10.07
C MET A 1 51.29 -13.97 -10.25
N LYS A 2 52.16 -12.97 -10.40
CA LYS A 2 51.79 -11.54 -10.58
C LYS A 2 50.91 -11.22 -11.81
N LYS A 3 51.08 -11.97 -12.90
CA LYS A 3 50.27 -11.83 -14.14
C LYS A 3 48.82 -12.32 -13.98
N MET A 4 48.57 -13.27 -13.07
CA MET A 4 47.23 -13.78 -12.79
C MET A 4 46.42 -12.78 -11.96
N LEU A 5 47.07 -12.07 -11.02
CA LEU A 5 46.43 -11.03 -10.22
C LEU A 5 45.99 -9.80 -11.06
N LEU A 6 46.74 -9.49 -12.11
CA LEU A 6 46.50 -8.35 -13.02
C LEU A 6 45.24 -8.52 -13.89
N LEU A 7 44.82 -9.76 -14.15
CA LEU A 7 43.62 -10.07 -14.94
C LEU A 7 42.37 -10.25 -14.07
N VAL A 8 42.53 -10.69 -12.82
CA VAL A 8 41.41 -10.94 -11.89
C VAL A 8 40.84 -9.64 -11.32
N PHE A 9 41.69 -8.64 -11.09
CA PHE A 9 41.28 -7.35 -10.53
C PHE A 9 40.29 -6.53 -11.39
N PRO A 10 40.50 -6.36 -12.72
CA PRO A 10 39.53 -5.65 -13.56
C PRO A 10 38.20 -6.40 -13.73
N VAL A 11 38.23 -7.74 -13.73
CA VAL A 11 37.00 -8.56 -13.85
C VAL A 11 36.11 -8.41 -12.61
N LEU A 12 36.69 -8.34 -11.41
CA LEU A 12 35.95 -8.09 -10.17
C LEU A 12 35.30 -6.69 -10.13
N LEU A 13 35.98 -5.67 -10.67
CA LEU A 13 35.44 -4.31 -10.75
C LEU A 13 34.23 -4.22 -11.71
N VAL A 14 34.28 -4.93 -12.85
CA VAL A 14 33.17 -4.97 -13.80
C VAL A 14 31.96 -5.72 -13.21
N LEU A 15 32.18 -6.82 -12.49
CA LEU A 15 31.10 -7.56 -11.82
C LEU A 15 30.47 -6.77 -10.67
N ALA A 16 31.21 -5.89 -9.99
CA ALA A 16 30.67 -5.00 -8.96
C ALA A 16 29.89 -3.79 -9.53
N SER A 17 30.09 -3.45 -10.81
CA SER A 17 29.45 -2.28 -11.44
C SER A 17 28.01 -2.53 -11.88
N CYS A 18 27.56 -3.78 -11.99
CA CYS A 18 26.17 -4.12 -12.30
C CYS A 18 25.31 -4.05 -11.04
N THR A 19 25.01 -2.83 -10.58
CA THR A 19 23.93 -2.63 -9.61
C THR A 19 22.63 -2.41 -10.39
N ARG A 20 21.57 -3.15 -10.03
CA ARG A 20 20.23 -2.90 -10.58
C ARG A 20 19.70 -1.62 -9.97
N THR A 21 19.81 -0.51 -10.70
CA THR A 21 19.11 0.73 -10.33
C THR A 21 17.64 0.57 -10.68
N TYR A 22 16.80 0.25 -9.70
CA TYR A 22 15.36 0.35 -9.85
C TYR A 22 14.99 1.84 -9.88
N ILE A 23 14.64 2.34 -11.05
CA ILE A 23 14.06 3.68 -11.20
C ILE A 23 12.55 3.48 -11.18
N ASP A 24 11.91 3.96 -10.12
CA ASP A 24 10.46 4.02 -10.06
C ASP A 24 9.98 5.06 -11.10
N PRO A 25 9.19 4.68 -12.11
CA PRO A 25 8.70 5.63 -13.12
C PRO A 25 7.64 6.59 -12.58
N ARG A 26 7.14 6.37 -11.35
CA ARG A 26 6.14 7.23 -10.71
C ARG A 26 6.77 8.55 -10.27
N PRO A 27 6.07 9.68 -10.42
CA PRO A 27 6.53 10.94 -9.87
C PRO A 27 6.71 10.81 -8.35
N PRO A 28 7.71 11.48 -7.76
CA PRO A 28 7.88 11.51 -6.31
C PRO A 28 6.60 12.00 -5.63
N ILE A 29 6.16 11.28 -4.60
CA ILE A 29 5.03 11.68 -3.78
C ILE A 29 5.56 12.56 -2.64
N ASP A 30 5.01 13.76 -2.49
CA ASP A 30 5.25 14.57 -1.31
C ASP A 30 4.52 13.96 -0.11
N GLU A 31 5.24 13.17 0.69
CA GLU A 31 4.67 12.50 1.88
C GLU A 31 4.18 13.49 2.94
N SER A 32 4.68 14.73 2.98
CA SER A 32 4.38 15.67 4.07
C SER A 32 2.88 15.95 4.19
N VAL A 33 2.18 16.03 3.05
CA VAL A 33 0.73 16.25 2.98
C VAL A 33 -0.06 15.03 3.47
N TRP A 34 0.47 13.83 3.26
CA TRP A 34 -0.19 12.58 3.60
C TRP A 34 0.02 12.18 5.05
N LEU A 35 1.22 12.37 5.59
CA LEU A 35 1.55 12.04 6.98
C LEU A 35 0.79 12.89 8.00
N ALA A 36 0.23 14.02 7.58
CA ALA A 36 -0.67 14.84 8.38
C ALA A 36 -2.11 14.31 8.44
N LYS A 37 -2.48 13.34 7.57
CA LYS A 37 -3.81 12.72 7.53
C LYS A 37 -3.92 11.56 8.54
N GLU A 38 -5.13 11.04 8.68
CA GLU A 38 -5.38 9.87 9.50
C GLU A 38 -4.57 8.67 9.01
N ARG A 39 -3.93 7.95 9.93
CA ARG A 39 -3.20 6.71 9.65
C ARG A 39 -4.13 5.51 9.84
N GLY A 40 -4.14 4.61 8.87
CA GLY A 40 -4.84 3.34 8.93
C GLY A 40 -3.94 2.14 8.62
N VAL A 41 -4.31 0.96 9.10
CA VAL A 41 -3.65 -0.32 8.77
C VAL A 41 -4.67 -1.27 8.19
N VAL A 42 -4.35 -1.89 7.05
CA VAL A 42 -5.25 -2.83 6.39
C VAL A 42 -5.27 -4.13 7.19
N VAL A 43 -6.43 -4.51 7.74
CA VAL A 43 -6.60 -5.73 8.55
C VAL A 43 -7.28 -6.85 7.77
N TYR A 44 -8.02 -6.52 6.72
CA TYR A 44 -8.68 -7.47 5.84
C TYR A 44 -8.62 -7.01 4.38
N SER A 45 -8.33 -7.93 3.47
CA SER A 45 -8.25 -7.73 2.02
C SER A 45 -8.32 -9.09 1.33
N GLY A 46 -9.20 -9.25 0.35
CA GLY A 46 -9.27 -10.42 -0.54
C GLY A 46 -8.69 -10.13 -1.92
N PHE A 47 -8.25 -11.16 -2.65
CA PHE A 47 -7.80 -11.01 -4.05
C PHE A 47 -8.96 -11.06 -5.06
N ASP A 48 -10.09 -11.60 -4.63
CA ASP A 48 -11.32 -11.81 -5.37
C ASP A 48 -12.38 -10.74 -5.11
N CYS A 49 -12.07 -9.78 -4.23
CA CYS A 49 -12.99 -8.72 -3.83
C CYS A 49 -12.27 -7.37 -3.82
N ASP A 50 -12.98 -6.32 -4.23
CA ASP A 50 -12.49 -4.94 -4.24
C ASP A 50 -12.70 -4.22 -2.90
N PHE A 51 -13.26 -4.89 -1.89
CA PHE A 51 -13.43 -4.36 -0.54
C PHE A 51 -12.29 -4.77 0.39
N PHE A 52 -11.91 -3.86 1.28
CA PHE A 52 -10.88 -4.07 2.29
C PHE A 52 -11.22 -3.28 3.57
N VAL A 53 -10.74 -3.78 4.70
CA VAL A 53 -10.97 -3.18 6.02
C VAL A 53 -9.69 -2.53 6.53
N VAL A 54 -9.83 -1.30 7.01
CA VAL A 54 -8.75 -0.51 7.59
C VAL A 54 -9.04 -0.26 9.06
N GLU A 55 -8.11 -0.63 9.92
CA GLU A 55 -8.09 -0.24 11.33
C GLU A 55 -7.54 1.18 11.46
N THR A 56 -8.26 2.01 12.19
CA THR A 56 -7.93 3.41 12.48
C THR A 56 -7.90 3.65 13.99
N ARG A 57 -7.62 4.88 14.41
CA ARG A 57 -7.69 5.26 15.84
C ARG A 57 -9.12 5.18 16.40
N PHE A 58 -10.14 5.33 15.56
CA PHE A 58 -11.54 5.44 15.99
C PHE A 58 -12.35 4.15 15.83
N GLY A 59 -11.75 3.09 15.27
CA GLY A 59 -12.41 1.84 14.95
C GLY A 59 -12.00 1.33 13.58
N TYR A 60 -12.90 0.63 12.90
CA TYR A 60 -12.65 0.04 11.59
C TYR A 60 -13.44 0.77 10.50
N SER A 61 -12.89 0.80 9.30
CA SER A 61 -13.52 1.38 8.11
C SER A 61 -13.48 0.38 6.97
N VAL A 62 -14.61 0.26 6.27
CA VAL A 62 -14.74 -0.58 5.08
C VAL A 62 -14.60 0.31 3.85
N LEU A 63 -13.64 -0.03 2.99
CA LEU A 63 -13.37 0.73 1.79
C LEU A 63 -13.48 -0.18 0.57
N ARG A 64 -13.96 0.38 -0.53
CA ARG A 64 -13.94 -0.25 -1.86
C ARG A 64 -12.86 0.40 -2.73
N GLY A 65 -11.87 -0.37 -3.15
CA GLY A 65 -10.80 0.07 -4.05
C GLY A 65 -11.32 0.31 -5.47
N TRP A 66 -10.89 1.41 -6.09
CA TRP A 66 -11.18 1.65 -7.51
C TRP A 66 -10.26 0.82 -8.39
N GLY A 67 -10.82 0.23 -9.45
CA GLY A 67 -10.07 -0.58 -10.42
C GLY A 67 -9.78 -2.01 -9.96
N GLY A 68 -10.45 -2.49 -8.91
CA GLY A 68 -10.35 -3.88 -8.45
C GLY A 68 -9.06 -4.22 -7.70
N PHE A 69 -8.31 -3.20 -7.27
CA PHE A 69 -7.07 -3.40 -6.52
C PHE A 69 -7.28 -3.09 -5.03
N THR A 70 -7.01 -4.06 -4.18
CA THR A 70 -7.01 -3.91 -2.72
C THR A 70 -5.56 -3.94 -2.20
N PRO A 71 -5.20 -3.08 -1.24
CA PRO A 71 -3.93 -3.18 -0.56
C PRO A 71 -3.79 -4.52 0.16
N VAL A 72 -2.56 -5.00 0.27
CA VAL A 72 -2.28 -6.20 1.07
C VAL A 72 -2.55 -5.96 2.56
N ARG A 73 -3.02 -7.00 3.26
CA ARG A 73 -3.11 -7.01 4.73
C ARG A 73 -1.77 -6.59 5.34
N GLY A 74 -1.83 -5.65 6.30
CA GLY A 74 -0.69 -5.03 6.96
C GLY A 74 -0.18 -3.75 6.29
N ALA A 75 -0.69 -3.39 5.10
CA ALA A 75 -0.32 -2.14 4.45
C ALA A 75 -0.74 -0.93 5.31
N VAL A 76 0.15 0.06 5.38
CA VAL A 76 -0.09 1.32 6.10
C VAL A 76 -0.57 2.37 5.13
N LEU A 77 -1.76 2.88 5.38
CA LEU A 77 -2.41 3.87 4.54
C LEU A 77 -2.56 5.20 5.28
N TYR A 78 -2.56 6.30 4.54
CA TYR A 78 -2.89 7.63 5.03
C TYR A 78 -4.02 8.24 4.20
N GLY A 79 -5.06 8.76 4.86
CA GLY A 79 -6.25 9.23 4.18
C GLY A 79 -7.31 9.80 5.12
N ASP A 80 -8.52 9.94 4.60
CA ASP A 80 -9.71 10.31 5.38
C ASP A 80 -10.60 9.07 5.47
N PHE A 81 -10.41 8.27 6.52
CA PHE A 81 -11.15 7.02 6.71
C PHE A 81 -12.49 7.23 7.42
N SER A 82 -12.68 8.41 8.03
CA SER A 82 -13.86 8.77 8.83
C SER A 82 -14.86 9.63 8.04
N ARG A 83 -14.91 9.48 6.71
CA ARG A 83 -15.80 10.25 5.83
C ARG A 83 -16.28 9.40 4.66
N PHE A 84 -17.60 9.26 4.54
CA PHE A 84 -18.23 8.55 3.42
C PHE A 84 -17.79 9.09 2.05
N GLY A 85 -17.71 8.20 1.08
CA GLY A 85 -17.53 8.55 -0.33
C GLY A 85 -16.10 8.35 -0.84
N GLY A 86 -15.92 8.75 -2.11
CA GLY A 86 -14.65 8.63 -2.83
C GLY A 86 -13.56 9.54 -2.31
N GLY A 87 -12.34 9.01 -2.22
CA GLY A 87 -11.15 9.74 -1.80
C GLY A 87 -9.87 9.13 -2.35
N SER A 88 -8.77 9.84 -2.13
CA SER A 88 -7.44 9.34 -2.40
C SER A 88 -6.75 8.96 -1.10
N PHE A 89 -6.06 7.84 -1.12
CA PHE A 89 -5.37 7.24 0.02
C PHE A 89 -3.94 6.93 -0.37
N TYR A 90 -2.99 7.37 0.45
CA TYR A 90 -1.58 7.09 0.21
C TYR A 90 -1.20 5.77 0.87
N ASN A 91 -0.88 4.76 0.06
CA ASN A 91 -0.27 3.53 0.51
C ASN A 91 1.23 3.77 0.71
N ARG A 92 1.62 3.96 1.98
CA ARG A 92 3.00 4.22 2.36
C ARG A 92 3.87 2.97 2.26
N SER A 93 3.29 1.79 2.46
CA SER A 93 4.02 0.52 2.36
C SER A 93 4.56 0.26 0.95
N GLU A 94 3.86 0.72 -0.08
CA GLU A 94 4.18 0.47 -1.49
C GLU A 94 4.42 1.75 -2.32
N ALA A 95 4.42 2.90 -1.65
CA ALA A 95 4.69 4.23 -2.19
C ALA A 95 3.82 4.60 -3.41
N TYR A 96 2.49 4.46 -3.30
CA TYR A 96 1.55 4.94 -4.32
C TYR A 96 0.28 5.54 -3.72
N ILE A 97 -0.41 6.37 -4.52
CA ILE A 97 -1.72 6.89 -4.19
C ILE A 97 -2.77 6.04 -4.89
N GLN A 98 -3.78 5.63 -4.15
CA GLN A 98 -4.91 4.86 -4.64
C GLN A 98 -6.21 5.61 -4.45
N GLN A 99 -7.19 5.32 -5.30
CA GLN A 99 -8.56 5.79 -5.12
C GLN A 99 -9.38 4.69 -4.47
N ALA A 100 -10.15 5.05 -3.45
CA ALA A 100 -11.09 4.15 -2.79
C ALA A 100 -12.33 4.93 -2.35
N ASN A 101 -13.42 4.22 -2.09
CA ASN A 101 -14.64 4.77 -1.54
C ASN A 101 -14.85 4.24 -0.13
N VAL A 102 -15.01 5.11 0.86
CA VAL A 102 -15.37 4.71 2.22
C VAL A 102 -16.86 4.39 2.24
N ILE A 103 -17.15 3.11 2.49
CA ILE A 103 -18.49 2.54 2.53
C ILE A 103 -19.11 2.79 3.91
N ASP A 104 -18.34 2.50 4.96
CA ASP A 104 -18.71 2.77 6.35
C ASP A 104 -17.47 2.89 7.26
N TYR A 105 -17.63 3.50 8.43
CA TYR A 105 -16.54 3.82 9.35
C TYR A 105 -16.96 3.84 10.82
N TRP A 106 -15.98 3.87 11.73
CA TRP A 106 -16.15 3.74 13.19
C TRP A 106 -16.88 2.46 13.62
N LEU A 107 -16.73 1.42 12.81
CA LEU A 107 -17.30 0.10 13.08
C LEU A 107 -16.49 -0.64 14.14
N SER A 108 -17.11 -1.65 14.76
CA SER A 108 -16.37 -2.69 15.45
C SER A 108 -15.66 -3.61 14.44
N TYR A 109 -14.70 -4.41 14.92
CA TYR A 109 -13.96 -5.33 14.05
C TYR A 109 -14.89 -6.31 13.32
N TRP A 110 -15.85 -6.88 14.04
CA TRP A 110 -16.76 -7.88 13.50
C TRP A 110 -17.77 -7.27 12.52
N ASP A 111 -18.33 -6.09 12.85
CA ASP A 111 -19.26 -5.41 11.92
C ASP A 111 -18.57 -5.05 10.59
N ALA A 112 -17.29 -4.65 10.65
CA ALA A 112 -16.53 -4.31 9.45
C ALA A 112 -16.22 -5.53 8.58
N LEU A 113 -15.94 -6.69 9.19
CA LEU A 113 -15.76 -7.94 8.46
C LEU A 113 -17.07 -8.43 7.84
N ASP A 114 -18.16 -8.44 8.61
CA ASP A 114 -19.47 -8.85 8.13
C ASP A 114 -19.94 -7.97 6.96
N LEU A 115 -19.73 -6.66 7.03
CA LEU A 115 -20.03 -5.74 5.95
C LEU A 115 -19.15 -6.00 4.71
N ALA A 116 -17.84 -6.17 4.88
CA ALA A 116 -16.95 -6.48 3.77
C ALA A 116 -17.35 -7.79 3.08
N ASP A 117 -17.62 -8.85 3.83
CA ASP A 117 -18.02 -10.15 3.28
C ASP A 117 -19.39 -10.12 2.60
N PHE A 118 -20.33 -9.34 3.15
CA PHE A 118 -21.63 -9.10 2.52
C PHE A 118 -21.46 -8.42 1.17
N GLU A 119 -20.73 -7.31 1.11
CA GLU A 119 -20.49 -6.56 -0.13
C GLU A 119 -19.69 -7.36 -1.15
N CYS A 120 -18.75 -8.22 -0.73
CA CYS A 120 -18.01 -9.10 -1.63
C CYS A 120 -18.89 -10.19 -2.27
N SER A 121 -20.03 -10.52 -1.67
CA SER A 121 -20.91 -11.60 -2.12
C SER A 121 -21.95 -11.15 -3.18
N TYR A 122 -22.10 -9.85 -3.40
CA TYR A 122 -23.12 -9.24 -4.28
C TYR A 122 -22.51 -8.35 -5.37
#